data_AF-A0A3F3PNX6-F1
#
_entry.id   AF-A0A3F3PNX6-F1
#
_cell.length_a   1.000
_cell.length_b   1.000
_cell.length_c   1.000
_cell.angle_alpha   90.00
_cell.angle_beta   90.00
_cell.angle_gamma   90.00
#
_symmetry.space_group_name_H-M   'P 1'
#
loop_
_entity.id
_entity.type
_entity.pdbx_description
1 polymer ?
#
loop_
_entity_poly.entity_id
_entity_poly.type
_entity_poly.pdbx_seq_one_letter_code
_entity_poly.pdbx_strand_id
1 'polypeptide(L)'
;MHLSTLLLPLLPTAALSAICYPETGGSNCASLPSIKEFYSLQYCTYRWNVLYGDWDHFVNNATSPTKVHASVGKTGVFDSFEDCLNGFEDVVETCHGVSQGGVMTNGNVSLNVHFCDW
;
A
#
# COMPACT_ATOMS: atom_id res chain seq x y z
N MET A 1 9.00 -11.08 -53.71
CA MET A 1 8.68 -9.91 -52.85
C MET A 1 8.57 -10.44 -51.42
N HIS A 2 9.62 -10.31 -50.61
CA HIS A 2 9.59 -10.76 -49.22
C HIS A 2 9.15 -9.59 -48.33
N LEU A 3 7.93 -9.69 -47.82
CA LEU A 3 7.38 -8.76 -46.84
C LEU A 3 8.04 -9.08 -45.48
N SER A 4 8.94 -8.22 -45.03
CA SER A 4 9.57 -8.35 -43.71
C SER A 4 8.62 -7.73 -42.69
N THR A 5 7.93 -8.57 -41.93
CA THR A 5 7.07 -8.16 -40.81
C THR A 5 7.96 -7.65 -39.67
N LEU A 6 7.98 -6.34 -39.46
CA LEU A 6 8.61 -5.72 -38.29
C LEU A 6 7.81 -6.07 -37.03
N LEU A 7 8.35 -6.96 -36.21
CA LEU A 7 7.91 -7.17 -34.83
C LEU A 7 8.50 -6.04 -33.97
N LEU A 8 7.66 -5.08 -33.57
CA LEU A 8 8.05 -4.11 -32.56
C LEU A 8 8.18 -4.82 -31.20
N PRO A 9 9.30 -4.68 -30.48
CA PRO A 9 9.41 -5.19 -29.13
C PRO A 9 8.53 -4.34 -28.21
N LEU A 10 7.56 -4.96 -27.53
CA LEU A 10 6.90 -4.34 -26.38
C LEU A 10 7.97 -4.16 -25.29
N LEU A 11 8.30 -2.91 -24.98
CA LEU A 11 9.08 -2.58 -23.81
C LEU A 11 8.20 -2.86 -22.58
N PRO A 12 8.61 -3.75 -21.65
CA PRO A 12 7.90 -3.90 -20.39
C PRO A 12 7.99 -2.57 -19.64
N THR A 13 6.85 -1.94 -19.38
CA THR A 13 6.76 -0.85 -18.41
C THR A 13 7.21 -1.41 -17.07
N ALA A 14 8.31 -0.90 -16.53
CA ALA A 14 8.72 -1.21 -15.17
C ALA A 14 7.57 -0.79 -14.25
N ALA A 15 6.81 -1.76 -13.76
CA ALA A 15 5.87 -1.52 -12.67
C ALA A 15 6.70 -1.00 -11.49
N LEU A 16 6.34 0.16 -10.95
CA LEU A 16 6.90 0.68 -9.71
C LEU A 16 6.47 -0.28 -8.60
N SER A 17 7.21 -1.38 -8.41
CA SER A 17 6.92 -2.34 -7.36
C SER A 17 7.22 -1.69 -6.01
N ALA A 18 6.33 -1.91 -5.04
CA ALA A 18 6.57 -1.48 -3.68
C ALA A 18 7.92 -2.00 -3.14
N ILE A 19 8.55 -1.20 -2.29
CA ILE A 19 9.77 -1.56 -1.57
C ILE A 19 9.34 -2.01 -0.18
N CYS A 20 9.66 -3.26 0.15
CA CYS A 20 9.37 -3.83 1.46
C CYS A 20 10.42 -3.42 2.47
N TYR A 21 10.01 -3.11 3.71
CA TYR A 21 10.94 -2.69 4.74
C TYR A 21 11.86 -3.85 5.18
N PRO A 22 13.17 -3.58 5.41
CA PRO A 22 14.19 -4.63 5.46
C PRO A 22 14.11 -5.56 6.67
N GLU A 23 13.60 -5.17 7.85
CA GLU A 23 13.42 -6.07 9.01
C GLU A 23 12.38 -5.56 10.02
N THR A 24 12.06 -6.43 10.98
CA THR A 24 10.83 -6.51 11.76
C THR A 24 11.07 -6.30 13.26
N GLY A 25 10.14 -5.64 13.91
CA GLY A 25 10.12 -5.39 15.36
C GLY A 25 8.73 -5.02 15.87
N GLY A 26 7.79 -4.81 14.96
CA GLY A 26 6.42 -4.50 15.30
C GLY A 26 5.68 -5.69 15.88
N SER A 27 4.73 -5.38 16.75
CA SER A 27 3.85 -6.34 17.41
C SER A 27 2.41 -6.20 16.90
N ASN A 28 1.50 -7.07 17.35
CA ASN A 28 0.07 -6.97 17.04
C ASN A 28 -0.25 -6.83 15.54
N CYS A 29 0.45 -7.57 14.67
CA CYS A 29 0.31 -7.43 13.22
C CYS A 29 -1.10 -7.71 12.71
N ALA A 30 -1.58 -6.88 11.79
CA ALA A 30 -2.83 -7.11 11.08
C ALA A 30 -2.70 -8.31 10.12
N SER A 31 -3.73 -9.16 10.13
CA SER A 31 -3.85 -10.23 9.14
C SER A 31 -4.04 -9.65 7.73
N LEU A 32 -3.69 -10.41 6.69
CA LEU A 32 -3.89 -9.98 5.29
C LEU A 32 -5.35 -9.55 5.03
N PRO A 33 -6.39 -10.33 5.42
CA PRO A 33 -7.77 -9.89 5.29
C PRO A 33 -8.06 -8.57 6.02
N SER A 34 -7.54 -8.39 7.23
CA SER A 34 -7.77 -7.17 8.02
C SER A 34 -7.12 -5.94 7.40
N ILE A 35 -5.92 -6.07 6.82
CA ILE A 35 -5.28 -4.98 6.07
C ILE A 35 -6.09 -4.61 4.83
N LYS A 36 -6.59 -5.63 4.10
CA LYS A 36 -7.44 -5.41 2.92
C LYS A 36 -8.73 -4.67 3.26
N GLU A 37 -9.40 -5.09 4.31
CA GLU A 37 -10.60 -4.42 4.81
C GLU A 37 -10.30 -2.98 5.25
N PHE A 38 -9.21 -2.77 5.98
CA PHE A 38 -8.79 -1.45 6.43
C PHE A 38 -8.60 -0.47 5.27
N TYR A 39 -7.80 -0.80 4.26
CA TYR A 39 -7.57 0.16 3.18
C TYR A 39 -8.79 0.36 2.30
N SER A 40 -9.57 -0.71 2.04
CA SER A 40 -10.70 -0.65 1.10
C SER A 40 -11.95 -0.01 1.69
N LEU A 41 -12.24 -0.24 2.97
CA LEU A 41 -13.49 0.24 3.60
C LEU A 41 -13.28 1.48 4.46
N GLN A 42 -12.07 1.69 5.01
CA GLN A 42 -11.80 2.78 5.94
C GLN A 42 -10.85 3.81 5.34
N TYR A 43 -9.61 3.44 5.06
CA TYR A 43 -8.60 4.44 4.71
C TYR A 43 -8.89 5.11 3.37
N CYS A 44 -8.97 4.36 2.26
CA CYS A 44 -9.20 4.98 0.97
C CYS A 44 -10.58 5.63 0.88
N THR A 45 -11.61 5.11 1.56
CA THR A 45 -12.95 5.73 1.58
C THR A 45 -12.92 7.18 2.08
N TYR A 46 -12.08 7.49 3.08
CA TYR A 46 -12.10 8.78 3.77
C TYR A 46 -10.84 9.62 3.61
N ARG A 47 -9.71 9.01 3.20
CA ARG A 47 -8.38 9.62 3.30
C ARG A 47 -7.65 9.81 1.98
N TRP A 48 -8.17 9.31 0.85
CA TRP A 48 -7.46 9.35 -0.44
C TRP A 48 -7.05 10.78 -0.85
N ASN A 49 -7.96 11.76 -0.71
CA ASN A 49 -7.80 13.15 -1.14
C ASN A 49 -7.42 14.15 -0.03
N VAL A 50 -7.10 13.69 1.18
CA VAL A 50 -6.75 14.57 2.30
C VAL A 50 -5.37 14.23 2.86
N LEU A 51 -4.62 15.23 3.30
CA LEU A 51 -3.39 15.02 4.08
C LEU A 51 -3.74 15.12 5.56
N TYR A 52 -3.56 14.03 6.29
CA TYR A 52 -3.93 13.94 7.70
C TYR A 52 -2.69 13.61 8.54
N GLY A 53 -1.81 14.62 8.69
CA GLY A 53 -0.61 14.51 9.54
C GLY A 53 0.35 13.38 9.14
N ASP A 54 1.11 12.89 10.11
CA ASP A 54 2.22 11.97 9.89
C ASP A 54 1.74 10.52 9.67
N TRP A 55 0.86 9.99 10.52
CA TRP A 55 0.39 8.60 10.46
C TRP A 55 -1.07 8.43 10.95
N ASP A 56 -1.90 7.77 10.14
CA ASP A 56 -3.22 7.24 10.52
C ASP A 56 -3.08 5.80 11.01
N HIS A 57 -3.84 5.45 12.06
CA HIS A 57 -3.71 4.16 12.74
C HIS A 57 -4.98 3.32 12.57
N PHE A 58 -4.78 2.04 12.29
CA PHE A 58 -5.85 1.04 12.24
C PHE A 58 -5.92 0.28 13.56
N VAL A 59 -7.11 0.27 14.16
CA VAL A 59 -7.43 -0.54 15.34
C VAL A 59 -8.42 -1.63 14.91
N ASN A 60 -8.04 -2.89 15.06
CA ASN A 60 -8.94 -4.01 14.78
C ASN A 60 -9.86 -4.22 15.99
N ASN A 61 -11.05 -3.64 15.92
CA ASN A 61 -12.05 -3.71 16.98
C ASN A 61 -12.56 -5.13 17.28
N ALA A 62 -12.38 -6.10 16.36
CA ALA A 62 -12.86 -7.46 16.55
C ALA A 62 -12.00 -8.30 17.50
N THR A 63 -10.70 -7.97 17.62
CA THR A 63 -9.73 -8.76 18.41
C THR A 63 -9.02 -7.96 19.49
N SER A 64 -8.80 -6.65 19.31
CA SER A 64 -8.25 -5.79 20.36
C SER A 64 -8.59 -4.31 20.11
N PRO A 65 -9.67 -3.77 20.70
CA PRO A 65 -10.18 -2.42 20.40
C PRO A 65 -9.28 -1.27 20.90
N THR A 66 -8.09 -1.57 21.40
CA THR A 66 -7.13 -0.56 21.91
C THR A 66 -5.75 -0.70 21.29
N LYS A 67 -5.51 -1.70 20.44
CA LYS A 67 -4.20 -1.94 19.86
C LYS A 67 -4.16 -1.48 18.42
N VAL A 68 -3.12 -0.76 18.07
CA VAL A 68 -2.82 -0.49 16.66
C VAL A 68 -2.42 -1.83 16.04
N HIS A 69 -2.94 -2.08 14.86
CA HIS A 69 -2.62 -3.28 14.08
C HIS A 69 -1.99 -2.94 12.74
N ALA A 70 -2.11 -1.69 12.29
CA ALA A 70 -1.45 -1.16 11.12
C ALA A 70 -1.37 0.37 11.22
N SER A 71 -0.41 0.98 10.55
CA SER A 71 -0.35 2.44 10.39
C SER A 71 -0.04 2.82 8.95
N VAL A 72 -0.55 3.96 8.51
CA VAL A 72 -0.36 4.47 7.15
C VAL A 72 0.03 5.93 7.19
N GLY A 73 1.06 6.28 6.43
CA GLY A 73 1.49 7.65 6.19
C GLY A 73 1.52 7.94 4.71
N LYS A 74 1.25 9.20 4.32
CA LYS A 74 1.44 9.63 2.93
C LYS A 74 1.92 11.07 2.80
N THR A 75 2.77 11.32 1.81
CA THR A 75 3.34 12.65 1.53
C THR A 75 2.49 13.49 0.57
N GLY A 76 1.48 12.89 -0.07
CA GLY A 76 0.62 13.51 -1.09
C GLY A 76 -0.83 13.01 -1.04
N VAL A 77 -1.68 13.57 -1.91
CA VAL A 77 -3.05 13.08 -2.12
C VAL A 77 -3.11 12.26 -3.40
N PHE A 78 -3.92 11.21 -3.38
CA PHE A 78 -4.22 10.46 -4.59
C PHE A 78 -5.16 11.26 -5.49
N ASP A 79 -5.08 11.05 -6.80
CA ASP A 79 -5.96 11.70 -7.78
C ASP A 79 -7.37 11.10 -7.78
N SER A 80 -7.50 9.85 -7.32
CA SER A 80 -8.77 9.16 -7.15
C SER A 80 -8.77 8.18 -5.98
N PHE A 81 -9.98 7.75 -5.61
CA PHE A 81 -10.18 6.61 -4.70
C PHE A 81 -9.52 5.33 -5.24
N GLU A 82 -9.59 5.10 -6.55
CA GLU A 82 -9.03 3.90 -7.20
C GLU A 82 -7.50 3.91 -7.15
N ASP A 83 -6.85 5.05 -7.37
CA ASP A 83 -5.40 5.18 -7.24
C ASP A 83 -4.91 4.89 -5.81
N CYS A 84 -5.72 5.26 -4.81
CA CYS A 84 -5.45 4.88 -3.43
C CYS A 84 -5.50 3.35 -3.25
N LEU A 85 -6.55 2.69 -3.74
CA LEU A 85 -6.67 1.23 -3.64
C LEU A 85 -5.52 0.52 -4.33
N ASN A 86 -5.19 0.93 -5.57
CA ASN A 86 -4.10 0.34 -6.34
C ASN A 86 -2.76 0.52 -5.62
N GLY A 87 -2.50 1.70 -5.05
CA GLY A 87 -1.29 1.93 -4.27
C GLY A 87 -1.19 1.02 -3.04
N PHE A 88 -2.30 0.78 -2.34
CA PHE A 88 -2.30 -0.20 -1.25
C PHE A 88 -2.11 -1.63 -1.75
N GLU A 89 -2.77 -2.01 -2.83
CA GLU A 89 -2.63 -3.34 -3.43
C GLU A 89 -1.16 -3.62 -3.80
N ASP A 90 -0.49 -2.66 -4.42
CA ASP A 90 0.94 -2.75 -4.75
C ASP A 90 1.80 -3.02 -3.51
N VAL A 91 1.56 -2.32 -2.39
CA VAL A 91 2.32 -2.55 -1.14
C VAL A 91 1.93 -3.87 -0.48
N VAL A 92 0.64 -4.15 -0.37
CA VAL A 92 0.12 -5.29 0.38
C VAL A 92 0.45 -6.62 -0.30
N GLU A 93 0.19 -6.75 -1.60
CA GLU A 93 0.47 -7.99 -2.33
C GLU A 93 1.97 -8.24 -2.48
N THR A 94 2.79 -7.19 -2.55
CA THR A 94 4.25 -7.34 -2.65
C THR A 94 4.90 -7.65 -1.30
N CYS A 95 4.45 -7.01 -0.23
CA CYS A 95 5.21 -6.97 1.03
C CYS A 95 4.59 -7.73 2.20
N HIS A 96 3.28 -8.00 2.19
CA HIS A 96 2.64 -8.74 3.27
C HIS A 96 3.13 -10.20 3.29
N GLY A 97 3.44 -10.72 4.49
CA GLY A 97 4.00 -12.07 4.66
C GLY A 97 5.51 -12.18 4.40
N VAL A 98 6.12 -11.20 3.73
CA VAL A 98 7.58 -11.10 3.52
C VAL A 98 8.19 -10.09 4.50
N SER A 99 7.46 -9.04 4.83
CA SER A 99 7.90 -7.94 5.70
C SER A 99 6.74 -7.43 6.56
N GLN A 100 7.04 -6.53 7.50
CA GLN A 100 6.03 -5.87 8.34
C GLN A 100 5.52 -4.54 7.75
N GLY A 101 5.81 -4.26 6.48
CA GLY A 101 5.36 -3.04 5.83
C GLY A 101 6.13 -2.74 4.57
N GLY A 102 5.74 -1.69 3.88
CA GLY A 102 6.46 -1.22 2.71
C GLY A 102 6.04 0.17 2.30
N VAL A 103 6.68 0.62 1.23
CA VAL A 103 6.42 1.91 0.61
C VAL A 103 6.28 1.75 -0.89
N MET A 104 5.31 2.44 -1.47
CA MET A 104 5.28 2.71 -2.91
C MET A 104 5.36 4.21 -3.15
N THR A 105 5.83 4.59 -4.34
CA THR A 105 5.82 5.97 -4.81
C THR A 105 5.18 6.04 -6.19
N ASN A 106 4.16 6.88 -6.33
CA ASN A 106 3.47 7.16 -7.59
C ASN A 106 3.28 8.67 -7.72
N GLY A 107 4.00 9.28 -8.66
CA GLY A 107 4.05 10.74 -8.79
C GLY A 107 4.47 11.42 -7.49
N ASN A 108 3.57 12.22 -6.93
CA ASN A 108 3.81 13.04 -5.74
C ASN A 108 3.43 12.31 -4.43
N VAL A 109 2.91 11.08 -4.53
CA VAL A 109 2.43 10.29 -3.40
C VAL A 109 3.45 9.22 -3.06
N SER A 110 4.06 9.33 -1.89
CA SER A 110 4.68 8.19 -1.22
C SER A 110 3.66 7.63 -0.24
N LEU A 111 3.22 6.39 -0.45
CA LEU A 111 2.33 5.66 0.46
C LEU A 111 3.17 4.70 1.29
N ASN A 112 3.23 4.93 2.59
CA ASN A 112 3.98 4.13 3.55
C ASN A 112 2.97 3.35 4.39
N VAL A 113 3.14 2.03 4.48
CA VAL A 113 2.23 1.16 5.21
C VAL A 113 3.03 0.28 6.16
N HIS A 114 2.68 0.31 7.44
CA HIS A 114 3.11 -0.69 8.43
C HIS A 114 1.96 -1.67 8.68
N PHE A 115 2.23 -2.96 8.59
CA PHE A 115 1.28 -4.03 8.88
C PHE A 115 1.27 -4.46 10.35
N CYS A 116 2.05 -3.80 11.19
CA CYS A 116 2.17 -4.05 12.62
C CYS A 116 2.25 -2.74 13.39
N ASP A 117 2.08 -2.83 14.70
CA ASP A 117 2.33 -1.76 15.67
C ASP A 117 3.84 -1.60 15.88
N TRP A 118 4.40 -0.46 15.52
CA TRP A 118 5.84 -0.17 15.56
C TRP A 118 6.20 0.77 16.71
#